data_AF-A0A0U3PV14-F1
#
_entry.id   AF-A0A0U3PV14-F1
#
_cell.length_a   1.000
_cell.length_b   1.000
_cell.length_c   1.000
_cell.angle_alpha   90.00
_cell.angle_beta   90.00
_cell.angle_gamma   90.00
#
_symmetry.space_group_name_H-M   'P 1'
#
loop_
_entity.id
_entity.type
_entity.pdbx_description
1 polymer ?
#
loop_
_entity_poly.entity_id
_entity_poly.type
_entity_poly.pdbx_seq_one_letter_code
_entity_poly.pdbx_strand_id
1 'polypeptide(L)'
;MESAPVTGRSAVDLFARDLAMCLSVHRDRGPALVWSDGAETFVAEPSMAGLPQTALTAEQPGSAPVVPSSPARAGELAEELGRLLGCEARSTLLLLPVGRERPDNKAATDLVLLPVEGGCDCRVDLEAATDRARGQDATLNLRLRVGEALYVPCGLTYTLGGVHAPCILQVISLHDSSW
;
A
#
# COMPACT_ATOMS: atom_id res chain seq x y z
N MET A 1 -15.94 8.25 31.29
CA MET A 1 -16.29 7.26 30.24
C MET A 1 -14.97 6.94 29.57
N GLU A 2 -14.28 5.96 30.11
CA GLU A 2 -12.86 5.66 29.84
C GLU A 2 -12.84 4.60 28.75
N SER A 3 -12.45 4.99 27.52
CA SER A 3 -12.31 4.05 26.41
C SER A 3 -11.18 3.08 26.73
N ALA A 4 -11.52 1.80 26.85
CA ALA A 4 -10.53 0.74 27.02
C ALA A 4 -9.54 0.75 25.84
N PRO A 5 -8.25 0.46 26.08
CA PRO A 5 -7.26 0.40 25.01
C PRO A 5 -7.64 -0.72 24.04
N VAL A 6 -7.96 -0.34 22.80
CA VAL A 6 -8.14 -1.28 21.70
C VAL A 6 -6.81 -2.03 21.55
N THR A 7 -6.81 -3.33 21.84
CA THR A 7 -5.65 -4.19 21.63
C THR A 7 -5.23 -4.18 20.15
N GLY A 8 -3.94 -4.28 19.86
CA GLY A 8 -3.44 -4.18 18.48
C GLY A 8 -4.10 -5.13 17.47
N ARG A 9 -4.50 -6.34 17.92
CA ARG A 9 -5.22 -7.31 17.07
C ARG A 9 -6.62 -6.84 16.66
N SER A 10 -7.37 -6.23 17.60
CA SER A 10 -8.69 -5.69 17.28
C SER A 10 -8.64 -4.49 16.32
N ALA A 11 -7.52 -3.76 16.28
CA ALA A 11 -7.35 -2.66 15.33
C ALA A 11 -7.04 -3.16 13.91
N VAL A 12 -6.17 -4.17 13.77
CA VAL A 12 -5.90 -4.82 12.48
C VAL A 12 -7.18 -5.42 11.87
N ASP A 13 -7.99 -6.09 12.69
CA ASP A 13 -9.26 -6.69 12.24
C ASP A 13 -10.25 -5.63 11.73
N LEU A 14 -10.37 -4.47 12.40
CA LEU A 14 -11.23 -3.37 11.96
C LEU A 14 -10.73 -2.76 10.66
N PHE A 15 -9.43 -2.46 10.59
CA PHE A 15 -8.82 -1.91 9.40
C PHE A 15 -8.96 -2.83 8.18
N ALA A 16 -8.73 -4.14 8.36
CA ALA A 16 -8.89 -5.15 7.32
C ALA A 16 -10.36 -5.27 6.86
N ARG A 17 -11.33 -5.12 7.77
CA ARG A 17 -12.76 -5.12 7.43
C ARG A 17 -13.16 -3.89 6.62
N ASP A 18 -12.70 -2.71 7.01
CA ASP A 18 -12.99 -1.47 6.27
C ASP A 18 -12.38 -1.52 4.87
N LEU A 19 -11.14 -2.02 4.75
CA LEU A 19 -10.52 -2.30 3.47
C LEU A 19 -11.31 -3.32 2.65
N ALA A 20 -11.65 -4.47 3.23
CA ALA A 20 -12.39 -5.51 2.53
C ALA A 20 -13.75 -5.01 2.03
N MET A 21 -14.43 -4.18 2.83
CA MET A 21 -15.70 -3.55 2.45
C MET A 21 -15.51 -2.59 1.28
N CYS A 22 -14.51 -1.70 1.35
CA CYS A 22 -14.20 -0.79 0.25
C CYS A 22 -13.87 -1.56 -1.04
N LEU A 23 -12.98 -2.55 -0.94
CA LEU A 23 -12.57 -3.38 -2.07
C LEU A 23 -13.76 -4.13 -2.68
N SER A 24 -14.67 -4.67 -1.87
CA SER A 24 -15.87 -5.34 -2.37
C SER A 24 -16.79 -4.44 -3.21
N VAL A 25 -16.74 -3.11 -3.01
CA VAL A 25 -17.53 -2.13 -3.76
C VAL A 25 -16.79 -1.60 -4.98
N HIS A 26 -15.48 -1.43 -4.87
CA HIS A 26 -14.66 -0.72 -5.87
C HIS A 26 -13.84 -1.64 -6.78
N ARG A 27 -13.73 -2.94 -6.46
CA ARG A 27 -13.12 -3.93 -7.34
C ARG A 27 -13.78 -3.87 -8.71
N ASP A 28 -12.95 -3.86 -9.76
CA ASP A 28 -13.34 -3.72 -11.17
C ASP A 28 -13.94 -2.36 -11.57
N ARG A 29 -14.02 -1.37 -10.68
CA ARG A 29 -14.56 -0.02 -10.99
C ARG A 29 -13.50 1.06 -11.12
N GLY A 30 -12.39 0.93 -10.41
CA GLY A 30 -11.30 1.90 -10.43
C GLY A 30 -10.57 2.00 -9.09
N PRO A 31 -9.50 2.82 -9.03
CA PRO A 31 -8.75 3.02 -7.80
C PRO A 31 -9.59 3.73 -6.73
N ALA A 32 -9.33 3.39 -5.48
CA ALA A 32 -10.05 3.94 -4.33
C ALA A 32 -9.09 4.22 -3.18
N LEU A 33 -9.28 5.37 -2.52
CA LEU A 33 -8.53 5.73 -1.31
C LEU A 33 -9.40 5.42 -0.09
N VAL A 34 -8.83 4.72 0.87
CA VAL A 34 -9.49 4.30 2.11
C VAL A 34 -8.80 4.96 3.29
N TRP A 35 -9.60 5.62 4.12
CA TRP A 35 -9.22 6.11 5.44
C TRP A 35 -9.99 5.30 6.47
N SER A 36 -9.34 4.31 7.06
CA SER A 36 -9.97 3.48 8.07
C SER A 36 -9.56 3.96 9.47
N ASP A 37 -10.42 3.80 10.45
CA ASP A 37 -10.06 4.04 11.85
C ASP A 37 -9.04 2.97 12.32
N GLY A 38 -8.12 3.33 13.21
CA GLY A 38 -7.11 2.39 13.74
C GLY A 38 -5.84 2.30 12.88
N ALA A 39 -5.73 3.11 11.83
CA ALA A 39 -4.57 3.15 10.96
C ALA A 39 -3.28 3.60 11.70
N GLU A 40 -3.44 4.36 12.78
CA GLU A 40 -2.39 4.74 13.74
C GLU A 40 -1.73 3.53 14.41
N THR A 41 -2.39 2.37 14.45
CA THR A 41 -1.80 1.14 15.03
C THR A 41 -0.79 0.46 14.11
N PHE A 42 -0.76 0.84 12.83
CA PHE A 42 0.24 0.44 11.84
C PHE A 42 1.46 1.37 11.81
N VAL A 43 1.41 2.50 12.55
CA VAL A 43 2.60 3.29 12.83
C VAL A 43 3.50 2.42 13.71
N ALA A 44 4.47 1.74 13.10
CA ALA A 44 5.56 1.18 13.86
C ALA A 44 6.30 2.34 14.54
N GLU A 45 6.63 2.20 15.83
CA GLU A 45 7.73 2.97 16.42
C GLU A 45 8.97 2.69 15.56
N PRO A 46 9.45 3.66 14.75
CA PRO A 46 10.50 3.37 13.79
C PRO A 46 11.83 3.29 14.55
N SER A 47 12.30 2.07 14.81
CA SER A 47 13.69 1.89 15.20
C SER A 47 14.56 1.97 13.93
N MET A 48 14.86 3.20 13.51
CA MET A 48 15.94 3.46 12.53
C MET A 48 17.32 2.98 13.01
N ALA A 49 17.45 2.51 14.25
CA ALA A 49 18.69 1.95 14.79
C ALA A 49 19.10 0.61 14.15
N GLY A 50 18.22 -0.04 13.40
CA GLY A 50 18.47 -1.34 12.76
C GLY A 50 18.84 -1.31 11.27
N LEU A 51 18.81 -0.15 10.61
CA LEU A 51 19.17 -0.06 9.20
C LEU A 51 20.71 -0.05 9.07
N PRO A 52 21.34 -1.04 8.41
CA PRO A 52 22.75 -0.93 8.08
C PRO A 52 22.96 0.28 7.15
N GLN A 53 23.68 1.29 7.65
CA GLN A 53 24.04 2.52 6.93
C GLN A 53 24.87 2.28 5.66
N THR A 54 25.24 1.04 5.34
CA THR A 54 26.01 0.65 4.15
C THR A 54 25.22 0.69 2.83
N ALA A 55 23.90 0.89 2.84
CA ALA A 55 23.10 1.00 1.60
C ALA A 55 23.21 2.36 0.88
N LEU A 56 23.95 3.34 1.43
CA LEU A 56 24.21 4.62 0.75
C LEU A 56 25.36 4.56 -0.28
N THR A 57 25.99 3.39 -0.48
CA THR A 57 27.14 3.27 -1.41
C THR A 57 27.25 1.88 -2.06
N ALA A 58 26.17 1.37 -2.62
CA ALA A 58 26.26 0.18 -3.48
C ALA A 58 25.33 0.32 -4.70
N GLU A 59 25.91 0.73 -5.82
CA GLU A 59 25.39 0.34 -7.13
C GLU A 59 25.52 -1.19 -7.25
N GLN A 60 24.43 -1.91 -7.00
CA GLN A 60 24.36 -3.32 -7.39
C GLN A 60 22.94 -3.65 -7.88
N PRO A 61 22.77 -4.02 -9.16
CA PRO A 61 21.47 -4.42 -9.68
C PRO A 61 21.17 -5.85 -9.22
N GLY A 62 20.02 -6.06 -8.56
CA GLY A 62 19.46 -7.42 -8.43
C GLY A 62 19.01 -7.90 -7.06
N SER A 63 18.83 -7.06 -6.05
CA SER A 63 17.98 -7.41 -4.89
C SER A 63 17.57 -6.16 -4.12
N ALA A 64 16.27 -5.96 -3.97
CA ALA A 64 15.74 -4.91 -3.11
C ALA A 64 16.07 -5.24 -1.64
N PRO A 65 16.59 -4.29 -0.84
CA PRO A 65 16.83 -4.51 0.57
C PRO A 65 15.49 -4.69 1.30
N VAL A 66 15.31 -5.87 1.91
CA VAL A 66 14.18 -6.18 2.79
C VAL A 66 14.41 -5.45 4.12
N VAL A 67 13.60 -4.43 4.40
CA VAL A 67 13.60 -3.71 5.68
C VAL A 67 12.77 -4.52 6.68
N PRO A 68 13.29 -4.86 7.87
CA PRO A 68 12.47 -5.44 8.93
C PRO A 68 11.72 -4.32 9.67
N SER A 69 10.57 -3.87 9.16
CA SER A 69 9.50 -3.47 10.08
C SER A 69 8.89 -4.75 10.65
N SER A 70 8.34 -4.73 11.87
CA SER A 70 7.84 -5.95 12.55
C SER A 70 7.00 -6.80 11.59
N PRO A 71 7.57 -7.88 11.00
CA PRO A 71 6.99 -8.53 9.82
C PRO A 71 5.68 -9.23 10.17
N ALA A 72 5.46 -9.47 11.47
CA ALA A 72 4.24 -10.06 12.01
C ALA A 72 3.00 -9.23 11.67
N ARG A 73 2.99 -7.91 11.92
CA ARG A 73 1.78 -7.08 11.69
C ARG A 73 1.46 -6.86 10.21
N ALA A 74 2.51 -6.74 9.38
CA ALA A 74 2.34 -6.62 7.93
C ALA A 74 1.77 -7.91 7.34
N GLY A 75 2.24 -9.07 7.81
CA GLY A 75 1.69 -10.38 7.45
C GLY A 75 0.24 -10.55 7.92
N GLU A 76 -0.05 -10.22 9.17
CA GLU A 76 -1.39 -10.34 9.78
C GLU A 76 -2.47 -9.58 8.98
N LEU A 77 -2.17 -8.36 8.52
CA LEU A 77 -3.12 -7.59 7.70
C LEU A 77 -3.42 -8.28 6.36
N ALA A 78 -2.39 -8.77 5.67
CA ALA A 78 -2.61 -9.46 4.40
C ALA A 78 -3.37 -10.77 4.61
N GLU A 79 -3.03 -11.57 5.62
CA GLU A 79 -3.75 -12.81 5.95
C GLU A 79 -5.24 -12.55 6.25
N GLU A 80 -5.53 -11.55 7.08
CA GLU A 80 -6.90 -11.20 7.45
C GLU A 80 -7.68 -10.64 6.24
N LEU A 81 -7.04 -9.81 5.42
CA LEU A 81 -7.65 -9.28 4.20
C LEU A 81 -7.96 -10.39 3.19
N GLY A 82 -7.03 -11.33 2.98
CA GLY A 82 -7.23 -12.50 2.13
C GLY A 82 -8.36 -13.39 2.64
N ARG A 83 -8.44 -13.61 3.95
CA ARG A 83 -9.52 -14.36 4.59
C ARG A 83 -10.89 -13.70 4.39
N LEU A 84 -10.98 -12.37 4.52
CA LEU A 84 -12.22 -11.62 4.36
C LEU A 84 -12.69 -11.54 2.90
N LEU A 85 -11.75 -11.44 1.95
CA LEU A 85 -12.03 -11.37 0.52
C LEU A 85 -12.15 -12.74 -0.14
N GLY A 86 -11.77 -13.82 0.56
CA GLY A 86 -11.72 -15.16 -0.01
C GLY A 86 -10.69 -15.29 -1.13
N CYS A 87 -9.55 -14.59 -1.01
CA CYS A 87 -8.48 -14.52 -2.01
C CYS A 87 -7.10 -14.78 -1.39
N GLU A 88 -6.09 -15.06 -2.20
CA GLU A 88 -4.72 -15.15 -1.70
C GLU A 88 -4.12 -13.74 -1.63
N ALA A 89 -3.77 -13.29 -0.43
CA ALA A 89 -3.17 -11.97 -0.21
C ALA A 89 -1.70 -12.11 0.24
N ARG A 90 -0.80 -11.37 -0.41
CA ARG A 90 0.64 -11.38 -0.11
C ARG A 90 1.11 -9.99 0.25
N SER A 91 1.84 -9.86 1.35
CA SER A 91 2.45 -8.59 1.74
C SER A 91 3.93 -8.51 1.36
N THR A 92 4.36 -7.34 0.86
CA THR A 92 5.76 -6.99 0.65
C THR A 92 5.99 -5.56 1.15
N LEU A 93 7.18 -5.30 1.69
CA LEU A 93 7.60 -3.96 2.11
C LEU A 93 8.51 -3.34 1.06
N LEU A 94 8.29 -2.06 0.80
CA LEU A 94 9.05 -1.27 -0.15
C LEU A 94 9.59 -0.01 0.53
N LEU A 95 10.91 0.16 0.49
CA LEU A 95 11.56 1.41 0.88
C LEU A 95 11.64 2.36 -0.33
N LEU A 96 11.13 3.57 -0.15
CA LEU A 96 11.25 4.68 -1.08
C LEU A 96 12.20 5.74 -0.49
N PRO A 97 13.42 5.87 -1.03
CA PRO A 97 14.35 6.91 -0.61
C PRO A 97 13.90 8.31 -1.01
N VAL A 98 14.40 9.33 -0.30
CA VAL A 98 14.16 10.75 -0.61
C VAL A 98 14.59 11.08 -2.05
N GLY A 99 13.73 11.79 -2.77
CA GLY A 99 14.00 12.25 -4.15
C GLY A 99 14.06 11.13 -5.19
N ARG A 100 13.76 9.88 -4.83
CA ARG A 100 13.63 8.78 -5.81
C ARG A 100 12.18 8.64 -6.23
N GLU A 101 12.03 8.35 -7.52
CA GLU A 101 10.75 8.00 -8.14
C GLU A 101 10.84 6.57 -8.63
N ARG A 102 9.72 5.85 -8.55
CA ARG A 102 9.49 4.59 -9.23
C ARG A 102 8.45 4.81 -10.32
N PRO A 103 8.87 5.11 -11.55
CA PRO A 103 7.95 5.33 -12.66
C PRO A 103 7.38 4.00 -13.19
N ASP A 104 6.22 4.09 -13.82
CA ASP A 104 5.63 3.09 -14.71
C ASP A 104 5.46 1.69 -14.12
N ASN A 105 5.09 1.59 -12.84
CA ASN A 105 4.78 0.30 -12.25
C ASN A 105 3.42 -0.15 -12.77
N LYS A 106 3.38 -1.30 -13.44
CA LYS A 106 2.12 -1.91 -13.83
C LYS A 106 1.62 -2.85 -12.72
N ALA A 107 0.39 -2.64 -12.27
CA ALA A 107 -0.26 -3.52 -11.31
C ALA A 107 -0.55 -4.88 -11.97
N ALA A 108 0.28 -5.89 -11.67
CA ALA A 108 0.10 -7.24 -12.22
C ALA A 108 -1.15 -7.93 -11.65
N THR A 109 -1.55 -7.55 -10.44
CA THR A 109 -2.77 -7.98 -9.75
C THR A 109 -3.41 -6.77 -9.09
N ASP A 110 -4.53 -6.98 -8.40
CA ASP A 110 -5.08 -5.99 -7.48
C ASP A 110 -4.05 -5.70 -6.38
N LEU A 111 -3.79 -4.41 -6.10
CA LEU A 111 -2.82 -3.97 -5.11
C LEU A 111 -3.48 -3.06 -4.07
N VAL A 112 -3.02 -3.15 -2.82
CA VAL A 112 -3.24 -2.13 -1.78
C VAL A 112 -1.90 -1.54 -1.40
N LEU A 113 -1.77 -0.22 -1.53
CA LEU A 113 -0.59 0.58 -1.19
C LEU A 113 -0.85 1.31 0.13
N LEU A 114 -0.09 0.98 1.17
CA LEU A 114 -0.28 1.51 2.52
C LEU A 114 1.05 2.04 3.07
N PRO A 115 1.25 3.35 3.22
CA PRO A 115 2.41 3.87 3.93
C PRO A 115 2.34 3.47 5.40
N VAL A 116 3.39 2.81 5.87
CA VAL A 116 3.56 2.48 7.30
C VAL A 116 4.53 3.46 7.98
N GLU A 117 5.38 4.12 7.20
CA GLU A 117 6.24 5.20 7.66
C GLU A 117 6.39 6.26 6.56
N GLY A 118 6.37 7.54 6.92
CA GLY A 118 6.56 8.65 5.99
C GLY A 118 5.35 8.90 5.08
N GLY A 119 5.62 9.24 3.82
CA GLY A 119 4.58 9.48 2.82
C GLY A 119 5.18 9.71 1.44
N CYS A 120 4.38 9.49 0.41
CA CYS A 120 4.79 9.61 -0.98
C CYS A 120 3.63 10.10 -1.85
N ASP A 121 3.95 10.77 -2.95
CA ASP A 121 2.97 11.08 -3.98
C ASP A 121 2.75 9.81 -4.83
N CYS A 122 1.49 9.54 -5.15
CA CYS A 122 1.09 8.46 -6.03
C CYS A 122 0.25 9.02 -7.18
N ARG A 123 0.65 8.66 -8.40
CA ARG A 123 -0.13 8.88 -9.62
C ARG A 123 -0.62 7.54 -10.13
N VAL A 124 -1.91 7.42 -10.44
CA VAL A 124 -2.49 6.27 -11.12
C VAL A 124 -3.04 6.74 -12.46
N ASP A 125 -2.58 6.13 -13.53
CA ASP A 125 -3.07 6.40 -14.88
C ASP A 125 -4.33 5.55 -15.09
N LEU A 126 -5.47 6.20 -15.29
CA LEU A 126 -6.73 5.54 -15.54
C LEU A 126 -6.83 5.29 -17.05
N GLU A 127 -7.00 4.04 -17.46
CA GLU A 127 -7.35 3.78 -18.85
C GLU A 127 -8.67 4.46 -19.17
N ALA A 128 -8.72 5.18 -20.29
CA ALA A 128 -9.94 5.80 -20.78
C ALA A 128 -10.96 4.68 -21.04
N ALA A 129 -11.90 4.51 -20.09
CA ALA A 129 -13.10 3.73 -20.30
C ALA A 129 -13.69 4.16 -21.65
N THR A 130 -14.05 3.18 -22.45
CA THR A 130 -14.31 3.21 -23.89
C THR A 130 -15.47 4.13 -24.32
N ASP A 131 -15.34 5.44 -24.05
CA ASP A 131 -16.20 6.46 -24.63
C ASP A 131 -15.32 7.50 -25.35
N ARG A 132 -15.31 7.36 -26.67
CA ARG A 132 -14.51 8.12 -27.62
C ARG A 132 -15.04 9.55 -27.76
N ALA A 133 -15.00 10.33 -26.70
CA ALA A 133 -15.32 11.75 -26.75
C ALA A 133 -14.52 12.52 -25.68
N ARG A 134 -13.30 12.94 -26.09
CA ARG A 134 -12.28 13.74 -25.37
C ARG A 134 -11.17 12.90 -24.74
N GLY A 135 -10.10 12.70 -25.52
CA GLY A 135 -8.85 12.09 -25.08
C GLY A 135 -8.11 12.96 -24.07
N GLN A 136 -8.55 12.90 -22.82
CA GLN A 136 -7.75 13.27 -21.67
C GLN A 136 -7.37 11.97 -20.97
N ASP A 137 -6.07 11.68 -20.91
CA ASP A 137 -5.52 10.67 -20.00
C ASP A 137 -5.96 11.08 -18.58
N ALA A 138 -6.96 10.37 -18.06
CA ALA A 138 -7.49 10.67 -16.74
C ALA A 138 -6.46 10.13 -15.74
N THR A 139 -5.80 11.01 -15.00
CA THR A 139 -4.83 10.62 -13.99
C THR A 139 -5.37 10.97 -12.61
N LEU A 140 -5.27 10.02 -11.69
CA LEU A 140 -5.51 10.26 -10.27
C LEU A 140 -4.16 10.59 -9.62
N ASN A 141 -4.03 11.81 -9.09
CA ASN A 141 -2.83 12.24 -8.37
C ASN A 141 -3.20 12.51 -6.91
N LEU A 142 -2.53 11.83 -5.99
CA LEU A 142 -2.74 12.01 -4.55
C LEU A 142 -1.43 11.87 -3.78
N ARG A 143 -1.43 12.31 -2.53
CA ARG A 143 -0.32 12.10 -1.60
C ARG A 143 -0.75 11.13 -0.54
N LEU A 144 -0.09 9.97 -0.50
CA LEU A 144 -0.29 8.92 0.48
C LEU A 144 0.47 9.24 1.78
N ARG A 145 -0.22 9.11 2.89
CA ARG A 145 0.30 9.29 4.25
C ARG A 145 0.06 8.04 5.08
N VAL A 146 0.75 7.96 6.22
CA VAL A 146 0.50 6.88 7.17
C VAL A 146 -0.96 6.89 7.57
N GLY A 147 -1.57 5.71 7.45
CA GLY A 147 -2.96 5.47 7.74
C GLY A 147 -3.91 5.59 6.56
N GLU A 148 -3.40 5.93 5.38
CA GLU A 148 -4.15 5.94 4.13
C GLU A 148 -3.80 4.69 3.32
N ALA A 149 -4.80 4.03 2.76
CA ALA A 149 -4.61 2.88 1.89
C ALA A 149 -5.19 3.16 0.50
N LEU A 150 -4.37 3.03 -0.53
CA LEU A 150 -4.81 3.16 -1.91
C LEU A 150 -4.96 1.78 -2.55
N TYR A 151 -6.17 1.46 -2.97
CA TYR A 151 -6.43 0.36 -3.87
C TYR A 151 -6.08 0.74 -5.31
N VAL A 152 -5.28 -0.08 -5.98
CA VAL A 152 -4.94 0.02 -7.39
C VAL A 152 -5.38 -1.27 -8.08
N PRO A 153 -6.41 -1.23 -8.94
CA PRO A 153 -6.84 -2.37 -9.72
C PRO A 153 -5.73 -2.96 -10.60
N CYS A 154 -5.84 -4.26 -10.89
CA CYS A 154 -4.96 -4.89 -11.86
C CYS A 154 -5.02 -4.19 -13.23
N GLY A 155 -3.89 -4.20 -13.95
CA GLY A 155 -3.79 -3.62 -15.29
C GLY A 155 -3.47 -2.13 -15.33
N LEU A 156 -3.74 -1.36 -14.27
CA LEU A 156 -3.41 0.06 -14.22
C LEU A 156 -1.92 0.32 -13.99
N THR A 157 -1.44 1.43 -14.56
CA THR A 157 -0.09 1.94 -14.34
C THR A 157 -0.11 2.93 -13.18
N TYR A 158 0.88 2.85 -12.31
CA TYR A 158 1.06 3.79 -11.22
C TYR A 158 2.52 4.19 -11.02
N THR A 159 2.71 5.42 -10.57
CA THR A 159 3.99 6.02 -10.26
C THR A 159 4.02 6.40 -8.78
N LEU A 160 5.13 6.11 -8.11
CA LEU A 160 5.38 6.52 -6.73
C LEU A 160 6.57 7.47 -6.69
N GLY A 161 6.40 8.65 -6.08
CA GLY A 161 7.40 9.71 -6.04
C GLY A 161 7.14 10.72 -4.93
N GLY A 162 7.64 11.95 -5.10
CA GLY A 162 7.35 13.05 -4.16
C GLY A 162 7.81 12.80 -2.72
N VAL A 163 8.82 11.95 -2.54
CA VAL A 163 9.27 11.51 -1.21
C VAL A 163 10.20 12.57 -0.61
N HIS A 164 9.74 13.23 0.46
CA HIS A 164 10.50 14.28 1.16
C HIS A 164 11.24 13.79 2.42
N ALA A 165 10.88 12.60 2.91
CA ALA A 165 11.55 11.85 3.98
C ALA A 165 11.43 10.36 3.64
N PRO A 166 12.36 9.48 4.05
CA PRO A 166 12.28 8.05 3.74
C PRO A 166 10.88 7.49 4.04
N CYS A 167 10.31 6.79 3.05
CA CYS A 167 8.96 6.26 3.14
C CYS A 167 9.01 4.73 3.05
N ILE A 168 8.37 4.05 3.99
CA ILE A 168 8.17 2.60 3.95
C ILE A 168 6.72 2.36 3.57
N LEU A 169 6.53 1.68 2.45
CA LEU A 169 5.24 1.31 1.90
C LEU A 169 5.03 -0.19 2.04
N GLN A 170 3.92 -0.59 2.67
CA GLN A 170 3.43 -1.94 2.59
C GLN A 170 2.59 -2.08 1.32
N VAL A 171 2.97 -3.03 0.47
CA VAL A 171 2.25 -3.40 -0.75
C VAL A 171 1.60 -4.75 -0.50
N ILE A 172 0.27 -4.81 -0.59
CA ILE A 172 -0.49 -6.06 -0.48
C ILE A 172 -1.01 -6.41 -1.87
N SER A 173 -0.54 -7.53 -2.42
CA SER A 173 -1.02 -8.09 -3.68
C SER A 173 -2.17 -9.06 -3.42
N LEU A 174 -3.30 -8.85 -4.08
CA LEU A 174 -4.48 -9.70 -4.00
C LEU A 174 -4.56 -10.54 -5.27
N HIS A 175 -4.45 -11.84 -5.12
CA HIS A 175 -4.55 -12.82 -6.19
C HIS A 175 -5.91 -13.50 -6.11
N ASP A 176 -6.57 -13.66 -7.25
CA ASP A 176 -7.77 -14.50 -7.30
C ASP A 176 -7.43 -15.89 -6.80
N SER A 177 -8.31 -16.42 -5.95
CA SER A 177 -8.23 -17.82 -5.53
C SER A 177 -8.32 -18.69 -6.77
N SER A 178 -7.20 -19.26 -7.20
CA SER A 178 -7.21 -20.32 -8.21
C SER A 178 -7.88 -21.54 -7.58
N TRP A 179 -9.17 -21.70 -7.89
CA TRP A 179 -9.89 -22.95 -7.66
C TRP A 179 -9.52 -23.98 -8.73
#